data_AF-U6CWT1-F1
#
_entry.id   AF-U6CWT1-F1
#
_cell.length_a   1.000
_cell.length_b   1.000
_cell.length_c   1.000
_cell.angle_alpha   90.00
_cell.angle_beta   90.00
_cell.angle_gamma   90.00
#
_symmetry.space_group_name_H-M   'P 1'
#
loop_
_entity.id
_entity.type
_entity.pdbx_description
1 polymer ?
#
loop_
_entity_poly.entity_id
_entity_poly.type
_entity_poly.pdbx_seq_one_letter_code
_entity_poly.pdbx_strand_id
1 'polypeptide(L)'
;MEGTAAPITKSAAAKLVKRNFLEALKSNDFGKLKAILIQRLIDVDTVFEVEDENMVLASYKQGYWLPSYKLKSSWATGLHLSVLFGHVECLLVLLDHNATINCRPNGKTPLHVAFEKA
;
A
#
# COMPACT_ATOMS: atom_id res chain seq x y z
N MET A 1 22.86 -23.39 26.65
CA MET A 1 21.60 -23.16 25.92
C MET A 1 21.02 -21.85 26.40
N GLU A 2 21.41 -20.73 25.81
CA GLU A 2 20.75 -19.44 26.05
C GLU A 2 20.61 -18.74 24.71
N GLY A 3 19.39 -18.80 24.16
CA GLY A 3 19.02 -18.04 22.98
C GLY A 3 18.85 -16.59 23.37
N THR A 4 19.86 -15.77 23.08
CA THR A 4 19.80 -14.32 23.21
C THR A 4 18.95 -13.76 22.07
N ALA A 5 17.63 -13.68 22.29
CA ALA A 5 16.76 -12.90 21.44
C ALA A 5 17.17 -11.42 21.58
N ALA A 6 17.88 -10.91 20.57
CA ALA A 6 18.27 -9.51 20.50
C ALA A 6 17.03 -8.60 20.64
N PRO A 7 17.12 -7.48 21.36
CA PRO A 7 15.99 -6.58 21.55
C PRO A 7 15.54 -6.07 20.18
N ILE A 8 14.30 -6.40 19.80
CA ILE A 8 13.71 -5.94 18.55
C ILE A 8 13.68 -4.41 18.61
N THR A 9 14.53 -3.77 17.81
CA THR A 9 14.60 -2.31 17.77
C THR A 9 13.26 -1.75 17.26
N LYS A 10 12.82 -0.59 17.77
CA LYS A 10 11.55 0.06 17.35
C LYS A 10 11.42 0.18 15.82
N SER A 11 12.53 0.39 15.13
CA SER A 11 12.62 0.45 13.66
C SER A 11 12.31 -0.90 12.98
N ALA A 12 12.80 -2.01 13.54
CA ALA A 12 12.52 -3.35 13.02
C ALA A 12 11.04 -3.73 13.18
N ALA A 13 10.44 -3.39 14.33
CA ALA A 13 9.02 -3.62 14.58
C ALA A 13 8.13 -2.85 13.61
N ALA A 14 8.38 -1.55 13.39
CA ALA A 14 7.64 -0.75 12.42
C ALA A 14 7.75 -1.30 10.98
N LYS A 15 8.95 -1.75 10.59
CA LYS A 15 9.17 -2.37 9.28
C LYS A 15 8.41 -3.69 9.14
N LEU A 16 8.30 -4.49 10.20
CA LEU A 16 7.51 -5.72 10.22
C LEU A 16 6.01 -5.43 10.06
N VAL A 17 5.47 -4.47 10.82
CA VAL A 17 4.05 -4.07 10.68
C VAL A 17 3.74 -3.61 9.27
N LYS A 18 4.59 -2.76 8.67
CA LYS A 18 4.43 -2.30 7.29
C LYS A 18 4.39 -3.46 6.29
N ARG A 19 5.26 -4.47 6.45
CA ARG A 19 5.24 -5.67 5.59
C ARG A 19 3.98 -6.49 5.78
N ASN A 20 3.57 -6.74 7.02
CA ASN A 20 2.37 -7.53 7.31
C ASN A 20 1.10 -6.88 6.78
N PHE A 21 1.03 -5.55 6.84
CA PHE A 21 -0.06 -4.77 6.24
C PHE A 21 -0.08 -4.93 4.72
N LEU A 22 1.07 -4.78 4.07
CA LEU A 22 1.19 -4.94 2.62
C LEU A 22 0.85 -6.36 2.17
N GLU A 23 1.26 -7.37 2.93
CA GLU A 23 0.92 -8.77 2.68
C GLU A 23 -0.59 -9.00 2.78
N ALA A 24 -1.23 -8.50 3.85
CA ALA A 24 -2.67 -8.62 4.04
C ALA A 24 -3.46 -7.99 2.88
N LEU A 25 -3.00 -6.84 2.38
CA LEU A 25 -3.57 -6.22 1.18
C LEU A 25 -3.40 -7.11 -0.05
N LYS A 26 -2.21 -7.66 -0.31
CA LYS A 26 -1.96 -8.49 -1.50
C LYS A 26 -2.79 -9.79 -1.49
N SER A 27 -3.00 -10.40 -0.32
CA SER A 27 -3.73 -11.66 -0.16
C SER A 27 -5.23 -11.53 0.08
N ASN A 28 -5.79 -10.31 0.04
CA ASN A 28 -7.17 -10.00 0.45
C ASN A 28 -7.54 -10.48 1.87
N ASP A 29 -6.56 -10.48 2.80
CA ASP A 29 -6.79 -10.86 4.20
C ASP A 29 -7.30 -9.65 4.99
N PHE A 30 -8.60 -9.37 4.83
CA PHE A 30 -9.28 -8.25 5.50
C PHE A 30 -9.34 -8.44 7.02
N GLY A 31 -9.29 -9.67 7.54
CA GLY A 31 -9.27 -9.96 8.98
C GLY A 31 -7.96 -9.51 9.62
N LYS A 32 -6.83 -9.90 9.02
CA LYS A 32 -5.49 -9.45 9.45
C LYS A 32 -5.34 -7.95 9.26
N LEU A 33 -5.82 -7.39 8.15
CA LEU A 33 -5.81 -5.95 7.90
C LEU A 33 -6.54 -5.17 9.01
N LYS A 34 -7.77 -5.59 9.32
CA LYS A 34 -8.59 -4.99 10.39
C LYS A 34 -7.91 -5.09 11.75
N ALA A 35 -7.34 -6.25 12.08
CA ALA A 35 -6.62 -6.44 13.33
C ALA A 35 -5.43 -5.48 13.46
N ILE A 36 -4.65 -5.27 12.39
CA ILE A 36 -3.51 -4.35 12.38
C ILE A 36 -3.97 -2.89 12.59
N LEU A 37 -5.06 -2.48 11.93
CA LEU A 37 -5.60 -1.11 12.04
C LEU A 37 -6.19 -0.82 13.43
N ILE A 38 -6.87 -1.80 14.04
CA ILE A 38 -7.40 -1.66 15.41
C ILE A 38 -6.28 -1.44 16.42
N GLN A 39 -5.14 -2.10 16.24
CA GLN A 39 -3.97 -1.93 17.12
C GLN A 39 -3.31 -0.55 16.97
N ARG A 40 -3.71 0.26 15.97
CA ARG A 40 -3.18 1.60 15.68
C ARG A 40 -1.64 1.63 15.58
N LEU A 41 -1.05 0.53 15.13
CA LEU A 41 0.41 0.41 14.95
C LEU A 41 0.91 1.07 13.66
N ILE A 42 0.00 1.35 12.74
CA ILE A 42 0.26 1.92 11.43
C ILE A 42 -0.90 2.82 11.02
N ASP A 43 -0.59 3.92 10.36
CA ASP A 43 -1.58 4.83 9.83
C ASP A 43 -2.28 4.22 8.61
N VAL A 44 -3.59 4.39 8.48
CA VAL A 44 -4.39 3.79 7.39
C VAL A 44 -3.97 4.30 6.02
N ASP A 45 -3.51 5.55 5.94
CA ASP A 45 -3.05 6.20 4.70
C ASP A 45 -1.53 6.01 4.48
N THR A 46 -0.92 5.06 5.20
CA THR A 46 0.50 4.73 5.00
C THR A 46 0.79 4.46 3.53
N VAL A 47 1.82 5.13 3.03
CA VAL A 47 2.29 4.97 1.66
C VAL A 47 3.29 3.82 1.58
N PHE A 48 3.00 2.87 0.69
CA PHE A 48 3.83 1.72 0.36
C PHE A 48 4.57 1.98 -0.94
N GLU A 49 5.82 1.51 -1.00
CA GLU A 49 6.54 1.35 -2.25
C GLU A 49 6.26 -0.07 -2.75
N VAL A 50 5.71 -0.16 -3.96
CA VAL A 50 5.26 -1.41 -4.58
C VAL A 50 5.73 -1.48 -6.01
N GLU A 51 5.94 -2.69 -6.51
CA GLU A 51 6.26 -2.90 -7.92
C GLU A 51 5.07 -2.51 -8.80
N ASP A 52 5.35 -1.78 -9.89
CA ASP A 52 4.36 -1.22 -10.82
C ASP A 52 4.89 -1.27 -12.26
N GLU A 53 5.18 -2.48 -12.75
CA GLU A 53 5.78 -2.71 -14.07
C GLU A 53 4.94 -2.14 -15.22
N ASN A 54 3.63 -2.10 -15.03
CA ASN A 54 2.66 -1.61 -16.02
C ASN A 54 2.34 -0.12 -15.86
N MET A 55 3.01 0.58 -14.93
CA MET A 55 2.87 2.02 -14.70
C MET A 55 1.41 2.46 -14.41
N VAL A 56 0.64 1.60 -13.74
CA VAL A 56 -0.78 1.83 -13.45
C VAL A 56 -0.94 2.82 -12.30
N LEU A 57 -0.06 2.76 -11.29
CA LEU A 57 -0.20 3.52 -10.04
C LEU A 57 0.31 4.95 -10.13
N ALA A 58 1.09 5.28 -11.17
CA ALA A 58 1.70 6.59 -11.34
C ALA A 58 1.18 7.35 -12.56
N SER A 59 0.98 8.66 -12.38
CA SER A 59 0.67 9.58 -13.48
C SER A 59 1.98 10.13 -14.05
N TYR A 60 2.61 9.38 -14.96
CA TYR A 60 3.76 9.89 -15.70
C TYR A 60 3.27 10.84 -16.79
N LYS A 61 3.51 12.14 -16.63
CA LYS A 61 3.32 13.10 -17.73
C LYS A 61 4.33 12.76 -18.84
N GLN A 62 3.85 12.31 -20.00
CA GLN A 62 4.66 12.26 -21.21
C GLN A 62 5.24 13.68 -21.46
N GLY A 63 6.56 13.81 -21.45
CA GLY A 63 7.27 15.08 -21.69
C GLY A 63 8.28 15.50 -20.63
N TYR A 64 8.29 14.90 -19.44
CA TYR A 64 9.45 15.01 -18.53
C TYR A 64 10.45 13.90 -18.87
N TRP A 65 11.64 14.30 -19.29
CA TRP A 65 12.72 13.47 -19.82
C TRP A 65 13.17 12.35 -18.89
N LEU A 66 12.58 11.16 -19.03
CA LEU A 66 13.29 9.90 -18.83
C LEU A 66 12.84 8.90 -19.90
N PRO A 67 13.31 9.03 -21.15
CA PRO A 67 12.90 8.17 -22.28
C PRO A 67 13.21 6.68 -22.07
N SER A 68 13.95 6.33 -21.02
CA SER A 68 14.43 4.97 -20.75
C SER A 68 14.28 4.53 -19.29
N TYR A 69 13.81 5.38 -18.38
CA TYR A 69 13.72 5.03 -16.95
C TYR A 69 12.30 4.57 -16.62
N LYS A 70 12.04 3.28 -16.85
CA LYS A 70 10.88 2.62 -16.24
C LYS A 70 11.13 2.51 -14.74
N LEU A 71 10.47 3.34 -13.96
CA LEU A 71 10.38 3.13 -12.53
C LEU A 71 9.66 1.79 -12.31
N LYS A 72 10.42 0.77 -11.86
CA LYS A 72 9.86 -0.55 -11.52
C LYS A 72 8.95 -0.49 -10.29
N SER A 73 9.07 0.58 -9.50
CA SER A 73 8.32 0.79 -8.27
C SER A 73 7.55 2.10 -8.31
N SER A 74 6.36 2.07 -7.74
CA SER A 74 5.48 3.21 -7.51
C SER A 74 5.10 3.30 -6.03
N TRP A 75 4.61 4.46 -5.62
CA TRP A 75 4.01 4.69 -4.30
C TRP A 75 2.50 4.60 -4.36
N ALA A 76 1.92 3.88 -3.41
CA ALA A 76 0.49 3.63 -3.31
C ALA A 76 0.04 3.54 -1.86
N THR A 77 -1.18 3.97 -1.56
CA THR A 77 -1.83 3.71 -0.28
C THR A 77 -2.58 2.38 -0.32
N GLY A 78 -3.08 1.91 0.83
CA GLY A 78 -3.90 0.70 0.89
C GLY A 78 -5.07 0.73 -0.09
N LEU A 79 -5.75 1.89 -0.24
CA LEU A 79 -6.89 2.02 -1.15
C LEU A 79 -6.49 1.82 -2.62
N HIS A 80 -5.34 2.34 -3.05
CA HIS A 80 -4.86 2.12 -4.42
C HIS A 80 -4.61 0.64 -4.68
N LEU A 81 -4.03 -0.07 -3.71
CA LEU A 81 -3.72 -1.50 -3.82
C LEU A 81 -4.99 -2.34 -3.84
N SER A 82 -5.96 -2.04 -2.97
CA SER A 82 -7.25 -2.73 -2.95
C SER A 82 -7.99 -2.57 -4.28
N VAL A 83 -7.99 -1.37 -4.88
CA VAL A 83 -8.57 -1.15 -6.21
C VAL A 83 -7.79 -1.88 -7.29
N LEU A 84 -6.45 -1.78 -7.29
CA LEU A 84 -5.58 -2.39 -8.29
C LEU A 84 -5.77 -3.92 -8.38
N PHE A 85 -6.01 -4.57 -7.24
CA PHE A 85 -6.20 -6.02 -7.14
C PHE A 85 -7.68 -6.46 -7.17
N GLY A 86 -8.64 -5.54 -7.10
CA GLY A 86 -10.07 -5.87 -7.03
C GLY A 86 -10.53 -6.39 -5.66
N HIS A 87 -9.77 -6.11 -4.61
CA HIS A 87 -9.98 -6.59 -3.23
C HIS A 87 -10.97 -5.70 -2.48
N VAL A 88 -12.26 -5.90 -2.74
CA VAL A 88 -13.36 -5.08 -2.22
C VAL A 88 -13.45 -5.15 -0.70
N GLU A 89 -13.20 -6.31 -0.09
CA GLU A 89 -13.28 -6.48 1.36
C GLU A 89 -12.20 -5.67 2.08
N CYS A 90 -10.96 -5.71 1.59
CA CYS A 90 -9.89 -4.85 2.09
C CYS A 90 -10.20 -3.36 1.87
N LEU A 91 -10.79 -3.00 0.72
CA LEU A 91 -11.21 -1.63 0.44
C LEU A 91 -12.21 -1.12 1.50
N LEU A 92 -13.24 -1.91 1.79
CA LEU A 92 -14.25 -1.58 2.79
C LEU A 92 -13.63 -1.40 4.19
N VAL A 93 -12.75 -2.32 4.61
CA VAL A 93 -12.03 -2.19 5.89
C VAL A 93 -11.24 -0.88 5.97
N LEU A 94 -10.54 -0.50 4.90
CA LEU A 94 -9.78 0.76 4.89
C LEU A 94 -10.70 1.98 5.02
N LEU A 95 -11.85 1.98 4.33
CA LEU A 95 -12.84 3.05 4.38
C LEU A 95 -13.51 3.16 5.76
N ASP A 96 -13.84 2.02 6.38
CA ASP A 96 -14.37 1.96 7.75
C ASP A 96 -13.39 2.56 8.77
N HIS A 97 -12.10 2.52 8.47
CA HIS A 97 -11.03 3.13 9.26
C HIS A 97 -10.64 4.55 8.79
N ASN A 98 -11.54 5.23 8.09
CA ASN A 98 -11.40 6.62 7.63
C ASN A 98 -10.22 6.86 6.66
N ALA A 99 -9.87 5.87 5.83
CA ALA A 99 -8.88 6.08 4.77
C ALA A 99 -9.24 7.27 3.86
N THR A 100 -8.24 8.06 3.50
CA THR A 100 -8.42 9.22 2.63
C THR A 100 -8.64 8.78 1.18
N ILE A 101 -9.90 8.83 0.74
CA ILE A 101 -10.36 8.38 -0.59
C ILE A 101 -9.59 9.05 -1.73
N ASN A 102 -9.15 10.30 -1.54
CA ASN A 102 -8.52 11.12 -2.57
C ASN A 102 -6.99 11.21 -2.44
N CYS A 103 -6.32 10.29 -1.73
CA CYS A 103 -4.86 10.26 -1.68
C CYS A 103 -4.24 10.19 -3.08
N ARG A 104 -3.12 10.90 -3.28
CA ARG A 104 -2.40 10.94 -4.56
C ARG A 104 -0.88 10.83 -4.40
N PRO A 105 -0.36 9.72 -3.85
CA PRO A 105 1.08 9.57 -3.62
C PRO A 105 1.90 9.70 -4.91
N ASN A 106 1.36 9.25 -6.04
CA ASN A 106 1.97 9.36 -7.37
C ASN A 106 1.10 10.11 -8.39
N GLY A 107 0.30 11.07 -7.93
CA GLY A 107 -0.57 11.90 -8.77
C GLY A 107 -1.88 11.22 -9.23
N LYS A 108 -2.01 9.90 -9.11
CA LYS A 108 -3.28 9.17 -9.30
C LYS A 108 -4.03 9.01 -7.98
N THR A 109 -5.36 8.98 -8.04
CA THR A 109 -6.25 8.60 -6.92
C THR A 109 -6.57 7.11 -7.03
N PRO A 110 -7.12 6.47 -5.98
CA PRO A 110 -7.68 5.13 -6.10
C PRO A 110 -8.71 5.04 -7.23
N LEU A 111 -9.53 6.07 -7.44
CA LEU A 111 -10.49 6.11 -8.53
C LEU A 111 -9.82 6.17 -9.93
N HIS A 112 -8.75 6.94 -10.10
CA HIS A 112 -7.99 6.92 -11.35
C HIS A 112 -7.44 5.52 -11.67
N VAL A 113 -6.98 4.78 -10.65
CA VAL A 113 -6.50 3.40 -10.80
C VAL A 113 -7.62 2.45 -11.24
N ALA A 114 -8.85 2.64 -10.76
CA ALA A 114 -10.00 1.81 -11.14
C ALA A 114 -10.28 1.87 -12.66
N PHE A 115 -10.20 3.05 -13.26
CA PHE A 115 -10.44 3.23 -14.69
C PHE A 115 -9.35 2.65 -15.58
N GLU A 116 -8.10 2.56 -15.10
CA GLU A 116 -6.98 1.95 -15.83
C GLU A 116 -7.04 0.41 -15.80
N LYS A 117 -7.82 -0.16 -14.88
CA LYS A 117 -7.99 -1.61 -14.68
C LYS A 117 -9.32 -2.17 -15.21
N ALA A 118 -10.20 -1.31 -15.75
CA ALA A 118 -11.50 -1.68 -16.29
C ALA A 118 -11.41 -2.44 -17.62
#